data_AF-A0A1W9GZ81-F1
#
_entry.id   AF-A0A1W9GZ81-F1
#
_cell.length_a   1.000
_cell.length_b   1.000
_cell.length_c   1.000
_cell.angle_alpha   90.00
_cell.angle_beta   90.00
_cell.angle_gamma   90.00
#
_symmetry.space_group_name_H-M   'P 1'
#
loop_
_entity.id
_entity.type
_entity.pdbx_description
1 polymer ?
#
loop_
_entity_poly.entity_id
_entity_poly.type
_entity_poly.pdbx_seq_one_letter_code
_entity_poly.pdbx_strand_id
1 'polypeptide(L)'
;MNPSRKEGFEAIFDAWEGLKNFDDRDGLAYALATAWHETGARMLPVREGNAASDEQAIRIVTAYCKQKGRSNYAAPARNGKSYFGRGYVQLTFAANYKKMGARLGMGSQLYDDPDRAMEPAIAAKILLIGMAEGLFRPGQGTLATYFSGAVTTWVGARDLINGDGDLVPAWAEPQSIGEIVAGYGKAFAGALRPA
;
A
#
# COMPACT_ATOMS: atom_id res chain seq x y z
N MET A 1 11.93 20.45 -0.20
CA MET A 1 12.01 19.88 -1.56
C MET A 1 10.98 18.76 -1.66
N ASN A 2 10.34 18.58 -2.80
CA ASN A 2 9.47 17.41 -3.00
C ASN A 2 10.35 16.18 -3.21
N PRO A 3 10.01 15.03 -2.61
CA PRO A 3 10.78 13.81 -2.82
C PRO A 3 10.73 13.41 -4.30
N SER A 4 11.88 13.02 -4.81
CA SER A 4 12.08 12.44 -6.13
C SER A 4 11.59 10.98 -6.14
N ARG A 5 11.31 10.48 -7.35
CA ARG A 5 10.96 9.06 -7.55
C ARG A 5 12.04 8.11 -7.00
N LYS A 6 13.32 8.51 -7.10
CA LYS A 6 14.46 7.76 -6.57
C LYS A 6 14.36 7.59 -5.06
N GLU A 7 14.08 8.67 -4.33
CA GLU A 7 13.89 8.62 -2.87
C GLU A 7 12.73 7.71 -2.48
N GLY A 8 11.70 7.58 -3.32
CA GLY A 8 10.61 6.64 -3.07
C GLY A 8 11.00 5.16 -3.22
N PHE A 9 11.86 4.82 -4.19
CA PHE A 9 12.44 3.48 -4.27
C PHE A 9 13.39 3.21 -3.10
N GLU A 10 14.28 4.17 -2.79
CA GLU A 10 15.23 4.06 -1.68
C GLU A 10 14.50 3.85 -0.35
N ALA A 11 13.41 4.57 -0.08
CA ALA A 11 12.61 4.36 1.13
C ALA A 11 12.07 2.92 1.25
N ILE A 12 11.68 2.29 0.14
CA ILE A 12 11.21 0.89 0.14
C ILE A 12 12.37 -0.07 0.36
N PHE A 13 13.53 0.17 -0.25
CA PHE A 13 14.73 -0.65 -0.02
C PHE A 13 15.22 -0.54 1.43
N ASP A 14 15.32 0.67 1.98
CA ASP A 14 15.71 0.90 3.37
C ASP A 14 14.76 0.20 4.35
N ALA A 15 13.45 0.26 4.07
CA ALA A 15 12.45 -0.42 4.88
C ALA A 15 12.56 -1.95 4.75
N TRP A 16 12.94 -2.46 3.57
CA TRP A 16 13.17 -3.88 3.31
C TRP A 16 14.38 -4.41 4.06
N GLU A 17 15.51 -3.72 4.02
CA GLU A 17 16.72 -4.08 4.77
C GLU A 17 16.49 -4.09 6.30
N GLY A 18 15.50 -3.32 6.75
CA GLY A 18 15.01 -3.32 8.12
C GLY A 18 14.16 -4.54 8.51
N LEU A 19 13.58 -5.27 7.55
CA LEU A 19 12.79 -6.47 7.83
C LEU A 19 13.70 -7.62 8.27
N LYS A 20 13.41 -8.21 9.45
CA LYS A 20 14.21 -9.30 10.02
C LYS A 20 13.63 -10.70 9.76
N ASN A 21 12.35 -10.78 9.42
CA ASN A 21 11.62 -12.05 9.36
C ASN A 21 11.22 -12.47 7.94
N PHE A 22 11.68 -11.72 6.93
CA PHE A 22 11.35 -12.00 5.54
C PHE A 22 12.46 -11.47 4.64
N ASP A 23 13.05 -12.35 3.82
CA ASP A 23 14.12 -12.01 2.89
C ASP A 23 13.98 -12.87 1.62
N ASP A 24 12.91 -12.59 0.87
CA ASP A 24 12.65 -13.20 -0.43
C ASP A 24 12.56 -12.10 -1.50
N ARG A 25 13.44 -12.18 -2.51
CA ARG A 25 13.56 -11.16 -3.56
C ARG A 25 12.26 -10.97 -4.34
N ASP A 26 11.53 -12.05 -4.60
CA ASP A 26 10.28 -11.98 -5.37
C ASP A 26 9.18 -11.32 -4.53
N GLY A 27 9.23 -11.49 -3.20
CA GLY A 27 8.42 -10.73 -2.27
C GLY A 27 8.72 -9.22 -2.29
N LEU A 28 10.00 -8.80 -2.36
CA LEU A 28 10.37 -7.39 -2.54
C LEU A 28 9.86 -6.84 -3.87
N ALA A 29 10.05 -7.60 -4.96
CA ALA A 29 9.54 -7.24 -6.26
C ALA A 29 8.02 -7.05 -6.27
N TYR A 30 7.29 -7.88 -5.51
CA TYR A 30 5.85 -7.75 -5.36
C TYR A 30 5.43 -6.52 -4.54
N ALA A 31 6.18 -6.16 -3.50
CA ALA A 31 5.96 -4.91 -2.76
C ALA A 31 6.17 -3.67 -3.66
N LEU A 32 7.21 -3.66 -4.48
CA LEU A 32 7.45 -2.62 -5.48
C LEU A 32 6.32 -2.54 -6.51
N ALA A 33 5.84 -3.69 -7.00
CA ALA A 33 4.71 -3.77 -7.92
C ALA A 33 3.42 -3.20 -7.32
N THR A 34 3.16 -3.48 -6.05
CA THR A 34 2.02 -2.91 -5.31
C THR A 34 2.15 -1.39 -5.22
N ALA A 35 3.28 -0.88 -4.74
CA ALA A 35 3.53 0.56 -4.64
C ALA A 35 3.40 1.25 -6.01
N TRP A 36 3.89 0.60 -7.07
CA TRP A 36 3.77 1.10 -8.44
C TRP A 36 2.32 1.21 -8.88
N HIS A 37 1.54 0.15 -8.70
CA HIS A 37 0.13 0.12 -9.09
C HIS A 37 -0.69 1.17 -8.34
N GLU A 38 -0.59 1.19 -7.01
CA GLU A 38 -1.41 2.03 -6.13
C GLU A 38 -1.07 3.53 -6.25
N THR A 39 0.14 3.88 -6.68
CA THR A 39 0.57 5.28 -6.84
C THR A 39 0.46 5.78 -8.29
N GLY A 40 -0.07 4.96 -9.21
CA GLY A 40 -0.12 5.28 -10.63
C GLY A 40 1.29 5.50 -11.20
N ALA A 41 2.20 4.58 -10.92
CA ALA A 41 3.61 4.57 -11.28
C ALA A 41 4.47 5.70 -10.66
N ARG A 42 3.92 6.60 -9.83
CA ARG A 42 4.70 7.70 -9.24
C ARG A 42 5.81 7.23 -8.32
N MET A 43 5.63 6.06 -7.68
CA MET A 43 6.54 5.54 -6.65
C MET A 43 6.80 6.56 -5.53
N LEU A 44 5.77 7.34 -5.21
CA LEU A 44 5.73 8.25 -4.06
C LEU A 44 4.39 8.06 -3.35
N PRO A 45 4.32 8.25 -2.02
CA PRO A 45 3.07 8.22 -1.28
C PRO A 45 2.03 9.17 -1.92
N VAL A 46 0.80 8.69 -2.11
CA VAL A 46 -0.29 9.49 -2.68
C VAL A 46 -1.48 9.53 -1.73
N ARG A 47 -2.23 10.63 -1.80
CA ARG A 47 -3.57 10.70 -1.22
C ARG A 47 -4.56 10.01 -2.14
N GLU A 48 -5.63 9.49 -1.56
CA GLU A 48 -6.72 8.86 -2.28
C GLU A 48 -7.23 9.75 -3.43
N GLY A 49 -7.40 9.15 -4.61
CA GLY A 49 -7.73 9.87 -5.84
C GLY A 49 -6.60 10.73 -6.42
N ASN A 50 -5.35 10.52 -5.99
CA ASN A 50 -4.20 11.36 -6.34
C ASN A 50 -4.43 12.85 -6.02
N ALA A 51 -5.15 13.13 -4.93
CA ALA A 51 -5.49 14.47 -4.52
C ALA A 51 -4.25 15.28 -4.14
N ALA A 52 -4.23 16.57 -4.50
CA ALA A 52 -3.17 17.50 -4.16
C ALA A 52 -3.25 17.99 -2.70
N SER A 53 -4.40 17.80 -2.04
CA SER A 53 -4.68 18.25 -0.67
C SER A 53 -5.64 17.30 0.04
N ASP A 54 -5.67 17.38 1.37
CA ASP A 54 -6.61 16.64 2.21
C ASP A 54 -8.05 17.03 1.92
N GLU A 55 -8.33 18.31 1.72
CA GLU A 55 -9.68 18.79 1.41
C GLU A 55 -10.17 18.22 0.08
N GLN A 56 -9.27 18.11 -0.92
CA GLN A 56 -9.61 17.48 -2.19
C GLN A 56 -9.84 15.98 -2.03
N ALA A 57 -8.99 15.28 -1.28
CA ALA A 57 -9.16 13.85 -1.01
C ALA A 57 -10.51 13.59 -0.32
N ILE A 58 -10.82 14.35 0.74
CA ILE A 58 -12.08 14.25 1.47
C ILE A 58 -13.28 14.48 0.56
N ARG A 59 -13.23 15.47 -0.35
CA ARG A 59 -14.31 15.70 -1.32
C ARG A 59 -14.50 14.51 -2.27
N ILE A 60 -13.41 13.97 -2.81
CA ILE A 60 -13.44 12.81 -3.72
C ILE A 60 -14.07 11.60 -3.02
N VAL A 61 -13.57 11.26 -1.83
CA VAL A 61 -14.07 10.11 -1.06
C VAL A 61 -15.53 10.31 -0.64
N THR A 62 -15.89 11.53 -0.19
CA THR A 62 -17.27 11.84 0.20
C THR A 62 -18.24 11.63 -0.97
N ALA A 63 -17.88 12.09 -2.16
CA ALA A 63 -18.69 11.90 -3.36
C ALA A 63 -18.82 10.43 -3.74
N TYR A 64 -17.70 9.68 -3.69
CA TYR A 64 -17.68 8.23 -3.93
C TYR A 64 -18.57 7.46 -2.95
N CYS A 65 -18.43 7.71 -1.65
CA CYS A 65 -19.24 7.08 -0.61
C CYS A 65 -20.73 7.37 -0.82
N LYS A 66 -21.09 8.62 -1.14
CA LYS A 66 -22.47 9.00 -1.45
C LYS A 66 -23.00 8.25 -2.67
N GLN A 67 -22.24 8.19 -3.76
CA GLN A 67 -22.63 7.47 -4.97
C GLN A 67 -22.83 5.97 -4.72
N LYS A 68 -22.01 5.37 -3.86
CA LYS A 68 -22.07 3.94 -3.52
C LYS A 68 -23.00 3.62 -2.36
N GLY A 69 -23.67 4.60 -1.75
CA GLY A 69 -24.51 4.40 -0.57
C GLY A 69 -23.74 3.90 0.66
N ARG A 70 -22.46 4.25 0.78
CA ARG A 70 -21.55 3.82 1.85
C ARG A 70 -21.36 4.92 2.89
N SER A 71 -21.03 4.51 4.12
CA SER A 71 -20.58 5.44 5.16
C SER A 71 -19.31 6.18 4.72
N ASN A 72 -19.26 7.49 4.95
CA ASN A 72 -18.13 8.33 4.57
C ASN A 72 -16.96 8.16 5.55
N TYR A 73 -15.96 7.37 5.17
CA TYR A 73 -14.76 7.14 6.00
C TYR A 73 -13.73 8.27 5.94
N ALA A 74 -13.90 9.24 5.03
CA ALA A 74 -13.10 10.46 5.00
C ALA A 74 -13.72 11.60 5.81
N ALA A 75 -14.91 11.43 6.39
CA ALA A 75 -15.44 12.40 7.33
C ALA A 75 -14.49 12.52 8.53
N PRO A 76 -14.23 13.74 9.04
CA PRO A 76 -13.41 13.91 10.24
C PRO A 76 -13.94 13.07 11.40
N ALA A 77 -13.04 12.33 12.04
CA ALA A 77 -13.35 11.60 13.26
C ALA A 77 -13.50 12.57 14.45
N ARG A 78 -13.79 12.04 15.65
CA ARG A 78 -13.96 12.84 16.87
C ARG A 78 -12.76 13.72 17.23
N ASN A 79 -11.55 13.36 16.78
CA ASN A 79 -10.33 14.15 16.98
C ASN A 79 -10.08 15.19 15.87
N GLY A 80 -11.04 15.40 14.97
CA GLY A 80 -10.95 16.35 13.86
C GLY A 80 -10.09 15.89 12.68
N LYS A 81 -9.49 14.69 12.74
CA LYS A 81 -8.63 14.15 11.68
C LYS A 81 -9.41 13.24 10.73
N SER A 82 -8.96 13.16 9.48
CA SER A 82 -9.55 12.31 8.44
C SER A 82 -8.59 11.19 7.99
N TYR A 83 -9.13 9.99 7.83
CA TYR A 83 -8.37 8.76 7.57
C TYR A 83 -8.75 8.12 6.23
N PHE A 84 -8.84 8.95 5.19
CA PHE A 84 -8.82 8.49 3.80
C PHE A 84 -7.46 7.85 3.43
N GLY A 85 -7.39 7.21 2.27
CA GLY A 85 -6.21 6.50 1.78
C GLY A 85 -4.98 7.40 1.66
N ARG A 86 -3.88 7.00 2.30
CA ARG A 86 -2.55 7.61 2.14
C ARG A 86 -1.48 6.55 1.94
N GLY A 87 -0.33 6.94 1.39
CA GLY A 87 0.83 6.07 1.29
C GLY A 87 0.89 5.22 0.02
N TYR A 88 1.86 4.30 -0.02
CA TYR A 88 2.06 3.36 -1.12
C TYR A 88 0.96 2.30 -1.26
N VAL A 89 0.11 2.14 -0.25
CA VAL A 89 -0.88 1.04 -0.16
C VAL A 89 -2.26 1.55 0.26
N GLN A 90 -2.49 2.87 0.21
CA GLN A 90 -3.78 3.49 0.52
C GLN A 90 -4.35 3.08 1.90
N LEU A 91 -3.58 3.28 2.97
CA LEU A 91 -4.04 3.01 4.34
C LEU A 91 -5.26 3.87 4.67
N THR A 92 -6.39 3.23 5.00
CA THR A 92 -7.68 3.87 5.31
C THR A 92 -8.16 3.51 6.72
N PHE A 93 -9.11 4.28 7.25
CA PHE A 93 -9.76 4.10 8.55
C PHE A 93 -8.89 4.35 9.78
N ALA A 94 -9.44 5.12 10.73
CA ALA A 94 -8.79 5.49 11.99
C ALA A 94 -8.19 4.30 12.78
N ALA A 95 -8.90 3.17 12.79
CA ALA A 95 -8.45 1.97 13.50
C ALA A 95 -7.15 1.40 12.91
N ASN A 96 -7.01 1.43 11.58
CA ASN A 96 -5.80 0.94 10.93
C ASN A 96 -4.61 1.87 11.17
N TYR A 97 -4.82 3.20 11.17
CA TYR A 97 -3.76 4.15 11.53
C TYR A 97 -3.27 3.94 12.98
N LYS A 98 -4.18 3.68 13.93
CA LYS A 98 -3.81 3.31 15.32
C LYS A 98 -3.02 2.01 15.38
N LYS A 99 -3.54 0.94 14.76
CA LYS A 99 -2.91 -0.38 14.74
C LYS A 99 -1.53 -0.31 14.12
N MET A 100 -1.40 0.37 12.99
CA MET A 100 -0.15 0.52 12.28
C MET A 100 0.84 1.39 13.06
N GLY A 101 0.40 2.50 13.66
CA GLY A 101 1.27 3.35 14.48
C GLY A 101 1.87 2.57 15.66
N ALA A 102 1.03 1.80 16.37
CA ALA A 102 1.50 0.92 17.43
C ALA A 102 2.48 -0.14 16.91
N ARG A 103 2.16 -0.78 15.76
CA ARG A 103 3.02 -1.81 15.17
C ARG A 103 4.38 -1.29 14.74
N LEU A 104 4.46 -0.06 14.24
CA LEU A 104 5.70 0.59 13.82
C LEU A 104 6.52 1.15 15.00
N GLY A 105 6.07 0.98 16.25
CA GLY A 105 6.72 1.56 17.42
C GLY A 105 6.51 3.08 17.55
N MET A 106 5.55 3.63 16.80
CA MET A 106 5.24 5.06 16.79
C MET A 106 4.10 5.43 17.75
N GLY A 107 3.49 4.45 18.42
CA GLY A 107 2.34 4.68 19.29
C GLY A 107 1.15 5.26 18.51
N SER A 108 0.56 6.34 19.00
CA SER A 108 -0.59 7.01 18.36
C SER A 108 -0.21 8.00 17.26
N GLN A 109 1.08 8.20 16.94
CA GLN A 109 1.50 9.29 16.05
C GLN A 109 0.84 9.26 14.65
N LEU A 110 0.62 8.07 14.07
CA LEU A 110 -0.13 7.95 12.80
C LEU A 110 -1.62 8.29 12.95
N TYR A 111 -2.20 8.08 14.12
CA TYR A 111 -3.59 8.46 14.40
C TYR A 111 -3.72 9.95 14.70
N ASP A 112 -2.80 10.50 15.48
CA ASP A 112 -2.81 11.92 15.87
C ASP A 112 -2.43 12.83 14.70
N ASP A 113 -1.57 12.34 13.81
CA ASP A 113 -1.17 13.01 12.58
C ASP A 113 -1.16 12.03 11.39
N PRO A 114 -2.29 11.87 10.67
CA PRO A 114 -2.39 10.93 9.56
C PRO A 114 -1.53 11.32 8.35
N ASP A 115 -1.10 12.58 8.23
CA ASP A 115 -0.24 13.03 7.13
C ASP A 115 1.15 12.41 7.18
N ARG A 116 1.56 11.87 8.33
CA ARG A 116 2.77 11.07 8.46
C ARG A 116 2.79 9.82 7.57
N ALA A 117 1.63 9.30 7.18
CA ALA A 117 1.53 8.22 6.19
C ALA A 117 1.91 8.67 4.76
N MET A 118 2.15 9.97 4.53
CA MET A 118 2.68 10.52 3.29
C MET A 118 4.21 10.68 3.31
N GLU A 119 4.87 10.50 4.45
CA GLU A 119 6.33 10.49 4.53
C GLU A 119 6.87 9.19 3.88
N PRO A 120 7.76 9.25 2.85
CA PRO A 120 8.20 8.05 2.11
C PRO A 120 8.71 6.91 3.00
N ALA A 121 9.55 7.21 3.98
CA ALA A 121 10.10 6.20 4.90
C ALA A 121 9.02 5.53 5.76
N ILE A 122 7.99 6.26 6.19
CA ILE A 122 6.89 5.73 6.99
C ILE A 122 5.95 4.92 6.10
N ALA A 123 5.59 5.45 4.93
CA ALA A 123 4.76 4.75 3.96
C ALA A 123 5.38 3.42 3.52
N ALA A 124 6.70 3.39 3.32
CA ALA A 124 7.44 2.17 2.98
C ALA A 124 7.39 1.13 4.10
N LYS A 125 7.57 1.56 5.36
CA LYS A 125 7.40 0.69 6.54
C LYS A 125 5.97 0.17 6.66
N ILE A 126 4.96 1.01 6.43
CA ILE A 126 3.54 0.60 6.42
C ILE A 126 3.32 -0.50 5.39
N LEU A 127 3.79 -0.30 4.14
CA LEU A 127 3.71 -1.27 3.05
C LEU A 127 4.36 -2.60 3.47
N LEU A 128 5.65 -2.57 3.80
CA LEU A 128 6.43 -3.79 3.98
C LEU A 128 6.08 -4.57 5.24
N ILE A 129 5.91 -3.91 6.38
CA ILE A 129 5.48 -4.58 7.62
C ILE A 129 4.03 -5.07 7.48
N GLY A 130 3.17 -4.27 6.84
CA GLY A 130 1.78 -4.67 6.58
C GLY A 130 1.68 -5.93 5.73
N MET A 131 2.48 -6.05 4.67
CA MET A 131 2.50 -7.25 3.81
C MET A 131 3.20 -8.43 4.51
N ALA A 132 4.34 -8.20 5.18
CA ALA A 132 5.09 -9.25 5.88
C ALA A 132 4.29 -9.91 7.01
N GLU A 133 3.31 -9.20 7.58
CA GLU A 133 2.49 -9.70 8.70
C GLU A 133 1.00 -9.86 8.37
N GLY A 134 0.60 -9.63 7.11
CA GLY A 134 -0.79 -9.82 6.68
C GLY A 134 -1.77 -8.87 7.36
N LEU A 135 -1.37 -7.62 7.60
CA LEU A 135 -2.15 -6.67 8.41
C LEU A 135 -3.29 -6.00 7.65
N PHE A 136 -3.24 -5.97 6.32
CA PHE A 136 -4.26 -5.32 5.49
C PHE A 136 -5.51 -6.18 5.27
N ARG A 137 -5.33 -7.50 5.11
CA ARG A 137 -6.42 -8.47 5.01
C ARG A 137 -6.20 -9.65 5.97
N PRO A 138 -6.63 -9.52 7.23
CA PRO A 138 -6.50 -10.58 8.22
C PRO A 138 -7.04 -11.93 7.71
N GLY A 139 -6.24 -12.98 7.83
CA GLY A 139 -6.59 -14.34 7.40
C GLY A 139 -6.31 -14.64 5.92
N GLN A 140 -5.79 -13.69 5.14
CA GLN A 140 -5.39 -13.90 3.74
C GLN A 140 -3.88 -14.17 3.59
N GLY A 141 -3.16 -14.40 4.69
CA GLY A 141 -1.73 -14.71 4.66
C GLY A 141 -0.82 -13.48 4.71
N THR A 142 0.46 -13.74 4.43
CA THR A 142 1.59 -12.81 4.54
C THR A 142 2.43 -12.86 3.26
N LEU A 143 3.44 -12.01 3.11
CA LEU A 143 4.40 -12.16 2.00
C LEU A 143 4.96 -13.58 1.90
N ALA A 144 5.32 -14.20 3.02
CA ALA A 144 5.82 -15.57 3.07
C ALA A 144 4.79 -16.63 2.67
N THR A 145 3.49 -16.30 2.68
CA THR A 145 2.44 -17.21 2.17
C THR A 145 2.49 -17.33 0.65
N TYR A 146 2.90 -16.25 -0.04
CA TYR A 146 2.87 -16.18 -1.51
C TYR A 146 4.26 -16.24 -2.15
N PHE A 147 5.30 -15.92 -1.39
CA PHE A 147 6.69 -15.88 -1.82
C PHE A 147 7.58 -16.47 -0.72
N SER A 148 8.00 -17.72 -0.88
CA SER A 148 8.92 -18.36 0.06
C SER A 148 9.67 -19.51 -0.61
N GLY A 149 10.91 -19.27 -1.04
CA GLY A 149 11.76 -20.31 -1.63
C GLY A 149 11.13 -20.91 -2.90
N ALA A 150 10.52 -22.10 -2.78
CA ALA A 150 9.84 -22.77 -3.90
C ALA A 150 8.41 -22.25 -4.18
N VAL A 151 7.84 -21.45 -3.27
CA VAL A 151 6.49 -20.87 -3.43
C VAL A 151 6.60 -19.50 -4.09
N THR A 152 5.94 -19.33 -5.23
CA THR A 152 5.86 -18.04 -5.93
C THR A 152 4.51 -17.90 -6.62
N THR A 153 3.63 -17.06 -6.09
CA THR A 153 2.25 -16.89 -6.61
C THR A 153 1.93 -15.42 -6.86
N TRP A 154 2.37 -14.91 -8.01
CA TRP A 154 2.27 -13.49 -8.38
C TRP A 154 0.83 -12.95 -8.41
N VAL A 155 -0.11 -13.69 -9.03
CA VAL A 155 -1.51 -13.23 -9.18
C VAL A 155 -2.23 -13.29 -7.85
N GLY A 156 -2.14 -14.43 -7.15
CA GLY A 156 -2.79 -14.66 -5.86
C GLY A 156 -2.31 -13.71 -4.76
N ALA A 157 -1.06 -13.22 -4.83
CA ALA A 157 -0.54 -12.28 -3.85
C ALA A 157 -1.32 -10.95 -3.77
N ARG A 158 -2.20 -10.65 -4.74
CA ARG A 158 -3.06 -9.45 -4.65
C ARG A 158 -3.95 -9.49 -3.43
N ASP A 159 -4.30 -10.69 -2.97
CA ASP A 159 -5.08 -10.89 -1.76
C ASP A 159 -4.42 -10.30 -0.48
N LEU A 160 -3.11 -10.08 -0.47
CA LEU A 160 -2.44 -9.38 0.64
C LEU A 160 -2.93 -7.94 0.81
N ILE A 161 -3.26 -7.29 -0.31
CA ILE A 161 -3.56 -5.86 -0.36
C ILE A 161 -5.06 -5.64 -0.38
N ASN A 162 -5.72 -6.23 -1.37
CA ASN A 162 -7.16 -6.13 -1.55
C ASN A 162 -7.73 -7.40 -2.21
N GLY A 163 -8.97 -7.75 -1.91
CA GLY A 163 -9.65 -8.91 -2.50
C GLY A 163 -10.20 -8.64 -3.90
N ASP A 164 -9.45 -7.92 -4.73
CA ASP A 164 -9.84 -7.46 -6.07
C ASP A 164 -9.01 -8.10 -7.19
N GLY A 165 -8.28 -9.18 -6.90
CA GLY A 165 -7.38 -9.84 -7.85
C GLY A 165 -8.08 -10.29 -9.14
N ASP A 166 -9.34 -10.70 -9.07
CA ASP A 166 -10.12 -11.17 -10.22
C ASP A 166 -10.86 -10.04 -10.97
N LEU A 167 -10.82 -8.80 -10.46
CA LEU A 167 -11.48 -7.67 -11.09
C LEU A 167 -10.76 -7.32 -12.39
N VAL A 168 -11.48 -7.34 -13.52
CA VAL A 168 -11.01 -6.84 -14.82
C VAL A 168 -11.53 -5.41 -14.99
N PRO A 169 -10.66 -4.38 -14.87
CA PRO A 169 -11.10 -3.03 -15.08
C PRO A 169 -11.22 -2.73 -16.58
N ALA A 170 -12.18 -1.88 -16.97
CA ALA A 170 -12.46 -1.54 -18.36
C ALA A 170 -11.25 -0.95 -19.13
N TRP A 171 -10.27 -0.37 -18.42
CA TRP A 171 -9.06 0.20 -19.01
C TRP A 171 -7.95 -0.84 -19.29
N ALA A 172 -8.11 -2.08 -18.82
CA ALA A 172 -7.08 -3.12 -18.91
C ALA A 172 -7.55 -4.43 -19.53
N GLU A 173 -8.77 -4.47 -20.11
CA GLU A 173 -9.30 -5.70 -20.70
C GLU A 173 -8.30 -6.34 -21.69
N PRO A 174 -8.07 -7.67 -21.60
CA PRO A 174 -8.77 -8.64 -20.77
C PRO A 174 -8.13 -8.90 -19.38
N GLN A 175 -7.12 -8.14 -18.97
CA GLN A 175 -6.30 -8.46 -17.79
C GLN A 175 -6.99 -8.08 -16.47
N SER A 176 -6.92 -8.97 -15.47
CA SER A 176 -7.35 -8.66 -14.11
C SER A 176 -6.33 -7.80 -13.35
N ILE A 177 -6.75 -7.15 -12.26
CA ILE A 177 -5.82 -6.41 -11.37
C ILE A 177 -4.70 -7.32 -10.87
N GLY A 178 -5.02 -8.55 -10.48
CA GLY A 178 -4.02 -9.54 -10.05
C GLY A 178 -2.99 -9.84 -11.13
N GLU A 179 -3.41 -10.00 -12.39
CA GLU A 179 -2.53 -10.22 -13.53
C GLU A 179 -1.66 -9.01 -13.86
N ILE A 180 -2.22 -7.80 -13.78
CA ILE A 180 -1.50 -6.55 -14.03
C ILE A 180 -0.39 -6.36 -12.99
N VAL A 181 -0.72 -6.49 -11.70
CA VAL A 181 0.25 -6.35 -10.60
C VAL A 181 1.28 -7.48 -10.66
N ALA A 182 0.88 -8.71 -11.00
CA ALA A 182 1.80 -9.81 -11.24
C ALA A 182 2.81 -9.51 -12.37
N GLY A 183 2.35 -8.87 -13.45
CA GLY A 183 3.20 -8.42 -14.54
C GLY A 183 4.27 -7.43 -14.09
N TYR A 184 3.88 -6.42 -13.30
CA TYR A 184 4.83 -5.49 -12.68
C TYR A 184 5.81 -6.21 -11.74
N GLY A 185 5.32 -7.14 -10.92
CA GLY A 185 6.14 -7.94 -10.00
C GLY A 185 7.24 -8.70 -10.72
N LYS A 186 6.90 -9.41 -11.79
CA LYS A 186 7.87 -10.14 -12.62
C LYS A 186 8.89 -9.21 -13.29
N ALA A 187 8.44 -8.04 -13.74
CA ALA A 187 9.35 -7.03 -14.33
C ALA A 187 10.35 -6.50 -13.28
N PHE A 188 9.89 -6.19 -12.06
CA PHE A 188 10.77 -5.81 -10.97
C PHE A 188 11.71 -6.94 -10.56
N ALA A 189 11.21 -8.17 -10.45
CA ALA A 189 12.04 -9.33 -10.12
C ALA A 189 13.17 -9.54 -11.13
N GLY A 190 12.91 -9.32 -12.43
CA GLY A 190 13.93 -9.37 -13.47
C GLY A 190 14.95 -8.22 -13.43
N ALA A 191 14.57 -7.06 -12.87
CA ALA A 191 15.44 -5.89 -12.74
C ALA A 191 16.27 -5.89 -11.45
N LEU A 192 15.77 -6.51 -10.37
CA LEU A 192 16.51 -6.71 -9.14
C LEU A 192 17.67 -7.66 -9.40
N ARG A 193 18.89 -7.22 -9.07
CA ARG A 193 20.09 -8.05 -9.24
C ARG A 193 19.96 -9.32 -8.40
N PRO A 194 20.51 -10.46 -8.86
CA PRO A 194 20.78 -11.58 -7.97
C PRO A 194 21.69 -11.10 -6.83
N ALA A 195 21.50 -11.66 -5.65
CA ALA A 195 22.44 -11.52 -4.54
C ALA A 195 23.79 -12.16 -4.87
#